data_AF-A0A1M5XZZ1-F1
#
_entry.id   AF-A0A1M5XZZ1-F1
#
_cell.length_a   1.000
_cell.length_b   1.000
_cell.length_c   1.000
_cell.angle_alpha   90.00
_cell.angle_beta   90.00
_cell.angle_gamma   90.00
#
_symmetry.space_group_name_H-M   'P 1'
#
loop_
_entity.id
_entity.type
_entity.pdbx_description
1 polymer ?
#
loop_
_entity_poly.entity_id
_entity_poly.type
_entity_poly.pdbx_seq_one_letter_code
_entity_poly.pdbx_strand_id
1 'polypeptide(L)'
;MTVALMWEARAVEGRGDALLAWARAQRLADEPLRRETFRAPQDRVLVITWWDADYDDPGLPELPEPEAELVTRAVHRWRFESVESRCQGSSVSASSEARVAAP
;
A
#
# COMPACT_ATOMS: atom_id res chain seq x y z
N MET A 1 -6.93 -11.14 8.04
CA MET A 1 -5.82 -10.60 8.88
C MET A 1 -5.23 -9.40 8.15
N THR A 2 -4.37 -8.57 8.74
CA THR A 2 -3.77 -7.47 7.98
C THR A 2 -2.37 -7.82 7.53
N VAL A 3 -2.17 -7.88 6.23
CA VAL A 3 -0.87 -8.15 5.59
C VAL A 3 -0.34 -6.86 4.99
N ALA A 4 0.91 -6.53 5.31
CA ALA A 4 1.65 -5.47 4.65
C ALA A 4 2.56 -6.08 3.58
N LEU A 5 2.40 -5.62 2.34
CA LEU A 5 3.27 -5.97 1.22
C LEU A 5 4.20 -4.81 0.93
N MET A 6 5.49 -5.06 1.12
CA MET A 6 6.58 -4.15 0.86
C MET A 6 7.18 -4.42 -0.52
N TRP A 7 7.28 -3.38 -1.32
CA TRP A 7 7.97 -3.35 -2.60
C TRP A 7 9.09 -2.32 -2.55
N GLU A 8 10.31 -2.71 -2.89
CA GLU A 8 11.47 -1.82 -2.91
C GLU A 8 12.20 -1.92 -4.26
N ALA A 9 12.52 -0.77 -4.85
CA ALA A 9 13.36 -0.69 -6.02
C ALA A 9 14.42 0.41 -5.86
N ARG A 10 15.58 0.17 -6.50
CA ARG A 10 16.63 1.17 -6.65
C ARG A 10 16.68 1.62 -8.11
N ALA A 11 16.49 2.91 -8.34
CA ALA A 11 16.58 3.45 -9.68
C ALA A 11 18.01 3.44 -10.23
N VAL A 12 18.15 3.64 -11.54
CA VAL A 12 19.40 4.14 -12.12
C VAL A 12 19.78 5.47 -11.49
N GLU A 13 21.08 5.74 -11.35
CA GLU A 13 21.58 6.95 -10.71
C GLU A 13 20.96 8.21 -11.32
N GLY A 14 20.40 9.08 -10.48
CA GLY A 14 19.72 10.31 -10.89
C GLY A 14 18.30 10.09 -11.46
N ARG A 15 17.79 8.87 -11.46
CA ARG A 15 16.43 8.52 -11.93
C ARG A 15 15.44 8.24 -10.79
N GLY A 16 15.79 8.57 -9.54
CA GLY A 16 14.92 8.35 -8.38
C GLY A 16 13.54 8.99 -8.51
N ASP A 17 13.46 10.22 -9.04
CA ASP A 17 12.17 10.90 -9.24
C ASP A 17 11.34 10.25 -10.37
N ALA A 18 11.99 9.76 -11.42
CA ALA A 18 11.32 9.02 -12.49
C ALA A 18 10.75 7.70 -11.97
N LEU A 19 11.51 6.98 -11.13
CA LEU A 19 11.04 5.77 -10.46
C LEU A 19 9.88 6.06 -9.50
N LEU A 20 9.94 7.16 -8.76
CA LEU A 20 8.87 7.57 -7.85
C LEU A 20 7.58 7.90 -8.62
N ALA A 21 7.69 8.67 -9.71
CA ALA A 21 6.57 9.00 -10.57
C ALA A 21 5.96 7.72 -11.18
N TRP A 22 6.81 6.83 -11.69
CA TRP A 22 6.40 5.52 -12.20
C TRP A 22 5.66 4.71 -11.14
N ALA A 23 6.21 4.60 -9.92
CA ALA A 23 5.61 3.83 -8.84
C ALA A 23 4.24 4.38 -8.44
N ARG A 24 4.09 5.71 -8.39
CA ARG A 24 2.79 6.37 -8.10
C ARG A 24 1.76 6.16 -9.20
N ALA A 25 2.19 6.03 -10.45
CA ALA A 25 1.29 5.77 -11.58
C ALA A 25 0.75 4.32 -11.61
N GLN A 26 1.40 3.39 -10.90
CA GLN A 26 0.96 1.99 -10.88
C GLN A 26 -0.36 1.82 -10.15
N ARG A 27 -1.39 1.39 -10.90
CA ARG A 27 -2.67 0.95 -10.35
C ARG A 27 -2.61 -0.51 -9.98
N LEU A 28 -3.16 -0.84 -8.82
CA LEU A 28 -3.34 -2.20 -8.35
C LEU A 28 -4.71 -2.70 -8.81
N ALA A 29 -4.86 -4.01 -8.96
CA ALA A 29 -6.13 -4.63 -9.36
C ALA A 29 -7.25 -4.30 -8.36
N ASP A 30 -6.90 -4.26 -7.07
CA ASP A 30 -7.78 -3.91 -5.97
C ASP A 30 -7.22 -2.71 -5.18
N GLU A 31 -8.09 -2.04 -4.43
CA GLU A 31 -7.70 -0.92 -3.59
C GLU A 31 -7.20 -1.43 -2.22
N PRO A 32 -5.94 -1.14 -1.82
CA PRO A 32 -5.45 -1.53 -0.51
C PRO A 32 -6.08 -0.67 0.59
N LEU A 33 -6.14 -1.20 1.82
CA LEU A 33 -6.57 -0.47 3.01
C LEU A 33 -5.75 0.81 3.24
N ARG A 34 -4.46 0.74 2.88
CA ARG A 34 -3.51 1.84 2.96
C ARG A 34 -2.43 1.63 1.92
N ARG A 35 -1.95 2.73 1.35
CA ARG A 35 -0.78 2.75 0.48
C ARG A 35 0.13 3.88 0.90
N GLU A 36 1.37 3.56 1.21
CA GLU A 36 2.40 4.52 1.58
C GLU A 36 3.57 4.43 0.60
N THR A 37 4.20 5.57 0.31
CA THR A 37 5.32 5.64 -0.63
C THR A 37 6.41 6.50 -0.04
N PHE A 38 7.60 5.93 0.05
CA PHE A 38 8.78 6.55 0.66
C PHE A 38 9.92 6.62 -0.36
N ARG A 39 10.81 7.58 -0.11
CA ARG A 39 12.10 7.71 -0.79
C ARG A 39 13.21 7.50 0.21
N ALA A 40 14.33 6.95 -0.24
CA ALA A 40 15.54 6.78 0.55
C ALA A 40 16.77 7.15 -0.27
N PRO A 41 17.95 7.36 0.38
CA PRO A 41 19.19 7.63 -0.33
C PRO A 41 19.51 6.60 -1.42
N GLN A 42 20.34 6.98 -2.39
CA GLN A 42 20.73 6.16 -3.55
C GLN A 42 19.51 5.78 -4.41
N ASP A 43 18.69 6.79 -4.75
CA ASP A 43 17.54 6.70 -5.65
C ASP A 43 16.58 5.52 -5.35
N ARG A 44 16.37 5.25 -4.07
CA ARG A 44 15.48 4.17 -3.62
C ARG A 44 14.06 4.64 -3.46
N VAL A 45 13.13 3.82 -3.94
CA VAL A 45 11.69 3.98 -3.74
C VAL A 45 11.16 2.74 -3.03
N LEU A 46 10.39 2.97 -1.98
CA LEU A 46 9.73 1.95 -1.18
C LEU A 46 8.22 2.22 -1.23
N VAL A 47 7.45 1.21 -1.59
CA VAL A 47 5.99 1.24 -1.53
C VAL A 47 5.55 0.16 -0.56
N ILE A 48 4.70 0.52 0.39
CA ILE A 48 4.05 -0.45 1.27
C ILE A 48 2.55 -0.36 1.05
N THR A 49 1.91 -1.51 0.92
CA THR A 49 0.45 -1.64 0.77
C THR A 49 -0.08 -2.55 1.88
N TRP A 50 -1.23 -2.20 2.45
CA TRP A 50 -1.89 -2.97 3.51
C TRP A 50 -3.18 -3.56 2.99
N TRP A 51 -3.40 -4.83 3.29
CA TRP A 51 -4.52 -5.62 2.77
C TRP A 51 -5.23 -6.34 3.91
N ASP A 52 -6.55 -6.41 3.84
CA ASP A 52 -7.33 -7.34 4.65
C ASP A 52 -7.41 -8.68 3.90
N ALA A 53 -6.41 -9.52 4.11
CA ALA A 53 -6.23 -10.78 3.39
C ALA A 53 -5.46 -11.76 4.28
N ASP A 54 -5.34 -13.02 3.85
CA ASP A 54 -4.49 -13.98 4.52
C ASP A 54 -3.02 -13.84 4.09
N TYR A 55 -2.07 -14.19 4.97
CA TYR A 55 -0.64 -14.02 4.73
C TYR A 55 -0.15 -14.74 3.46
N ASP A 56 -0.63 -15.95 3.22
CA ASP A 56 -0.27 -16.79 2.08
C ASP A 56 -1.21 -16.63 0.87
N ASP A 57 -2.04 -15.58 0.84
CA ASP A 57 -2.96 -15.35 -0.28
C ASP A 57 -2.17 -15.12 -1.59
N PRO A 58 -2.27 -16.03 -2.58
CA PRO A 58 -1.54 -15.91 -3.83
C PRO A 58 -2.09 -14.80 -4.75
N GLY A 59 -3.27 -14.26 -4.45
CA GLY A 59 -3.94 -13.23 -5.25
C GLY A 59 -3.61 -11.79 -4.83
N LEU A 60 -2.78 -11.59 -3.81
CA LEU A 60 -2.44 -10.26 -3.31
C LEU A 60 -1.86 -9.36 -4.42
N PRO A 61 -2.49 -8.21 -4.73
CA PRO A 61 -2.01 -7.33 -5.79
C PRO A 61 -0.63 -6.75 -5.45
N GLU A 62 0.30 -6.86 -6.40
CA GLU A 62 1.67 -6.39 -6.28
C GLU A 62 1.99 -5.32 -7.33
N LEU A 63 2.95 -4.45 -7.01
CA LEU A 63 3.50 -3.56 -8.04
C LEU A 63 4.33 -4.38 -9.04
N PRO A 64 4.21 -4.08 -10.34
CA PRO A 64 4.98 -4.76 -11.39
C PRO A 64 6.48 -4.49 -11.25
N GLU A 65 7.28 -5.18 -12.07
CA GLU A 65 8.68 -4.81 -12.25
C GLU A 65 8.77 -3.63 -13.22
N PRO A 66 9.53 -2.57 -12.87
CA PRO A 66 9.79 -1.47 -13.78
C PRO A 66 10.76 -1.92 -14.87
N GLU A 67 10.76 -1.19 -15.98
CA GLU A 67 11.68 -1.46 -17.08
C GLU A 67 13.14 -1.38 -16.62
N ALA A 68 14.01 -2.20 -17.23
CA ALA A 68 15.41 -2.32 -16.86
C ALA A 68 16.20 -1.00 -16.99
N GLU A 69 15.70 -0.04 -17.77
CA GLU A 69 16.29 1.30 -17.91
C GLU A 69 16.00 2.21 -16.69
N LEU A 70 14.99 1.86 -15.89
CA LEU A 70 14.57 2.64 -14.73
C LEU A 70 15.21 2.15 -13.43
N VAL A 71 15.61 0.88 -13.35
CA VAL A 71 16.17 0.26 -12.14
C VAL A 71 17.51 -0.43 -12.37
N THR A 72 18.35 -0.42 -11.33
CA THR A 72 19.68 -1.07 -11.38
C THR A 72 19.67 -2.53 -10.96
N ARG A 73 18.60 -2.97 -10.30
CA ARG A 73 18.43 -4.33 -9.78
C ARG A 73 16.96 -4.74 -9.79
N ALA A 74 16.72 -6.04 -9.73
CA ALA A 74 15.39 -6.59 -9.49
C ALA A 74 14.78 -6.00 -8.21
N VAL A 75 13.46 -5.85 -8.21
CA VAL A 75 12.72 -5.29 -7.08
C VAL A 75 12.63 -6.31 -5.95
N HIS A 76 12.65 -5.86 -4.70
CA HIS A 76 12.45 -6.72 -3.55
C HIS A 76 10.97 -6.70 -3.13
N ARG A 77 10.42 -7.87 -2.81
CA ARG A 77 9.01 -8.05 -2.42
C ARG A 77 8.89 -8.90 -1.17
N TRP A 78 8.40 -8.30 -0.08
CA TRP A 78 8.35 -8.94 1.23
C TRP A 78 6.95 -8.75 1.81
N ARG A 79 6.39 -9.82 2.40
CA ARG A 79 5.12 -9.80 3.11
C ARG A 79 5.38 -9.75 4.61
N PHE A 80 4.51 -9.07 5.34
CA PHE A 80 4.58 -8.95 6.79
C PHE A 80 3.17 -9.05 7.37
N GLU A 81 3.01 -9.80 8.46
CA GLU A 81 1.80 -9.75 9.26
C GLU A 81 1.83 -8.49 10.15
N SER A 82 0.72 -7.75 10.19
CA SER A 82 0.60 -6.57 11.04
C SER A 82 0.03 -6.95 12.41
N VAL A 83 0.88 -6.89 13.43
CA VAL A 83 0.58 -7.33 14.82
C VAL A 83 -0.21 -6.33 15.67
N GLU A 84 -0.36 -5.08 15.21
CA GLU A 84 -1.06 -4.01 15.96
C GLU A 84 -2.40 -3.56 15.32
N SER A 85 -2.95 -4.36 14.40
CA SER A 85 -4.06 -3.94 13.53
C SER A 85 -5.39 -3.82 14.28
N ARG A 86 -5.62 -2.71 14.98
CA ARG A 86 -6.99 -2.18 15.10
C ARG A 86 -7.34 -1.56 13.75
N CYS A 87 -7.93 -2.35 12.86
CA CYS A 87 -8.81 -1.79 11.84
C CYS A 87 -10.00 -1.16 12.57
N GLN A 88 -9.92 0.13 12.87
CA GLN A 88 -11.03 0.89 13.40
C GLN A 88 -12.01 1.13 12.24
N GLY A 89 -12.79 0.10 11.91
CA GLY A 89 -13.96 0.24 11.05
C GLY A 89 -14.94 1.21 11.71
N SER A 90 -15.23 2.31 11.01
CA SER A 90 -16.27 3.27 11.37
C SER A 90 -17.57 2.54 11.70
N SER A 91 -17.97 2.53 12.97
CA SER A 91 -19.39 2.43 13.33
C SER A 91 -19.87 3.85 13.60
N VAL A 92 -20.31 4.53 12.54
CA VAL A 92 -21.27 5.62 12.75
C VAL A 92 -22.62 4.93 12.96
N SER A 93 -22.88 4.52 14.21
CA SER A 93 -24.24 4.23 14.66
C SER A 93 -24.98 5.56 14.73
N ALA A 94 -25.60 5.95 13.61
CA ALA A 94 -26.62 6.97 13.62
C ALA A 94 -27.88 6.38 14.26
N SER A 95 -27.91 6.33 15.59
CA SER A 95 -29.15 6.14 16.33
C SER A 95 -29.97 7.42 16.24
N SER A 96 -30.78 7.50 15.19
CA SER A 96 -31.92 8.42 15.14
C SER A 96 -33.06 7.81 15.96
N GLU A 97 -33.19 8.21 17.22
CA GLU A 97 -34.47 8.10 17.92
C GLU A 97 -35.03 9.51 18.13
N ALA A 98 -35.97 9.83 17.25
CA ALA A 98 -36.87 10.94 17.42
C ALA A 98 -37.68 10.74 18.71
N ARG A 99 -37.55 11.67 19.67
CA ARG A 99 -38.60 11.90 20.67
C ARG A 99 -39.43 13.10 20.26
N VAL A 100 -40.60 12.75 19.74
CA VAL A 100 -41.76 13.62 19.52
C VAL A 100 -42.51 13.82 20.84
N ALA A 101 -43.20 14.97 20.89
CA ALA A 101 -44.36 15.34 21.72
C ALA A 101 -44.12 16.04 23.07
N ALA A 102 -44.28 17.36 23.02
CA ALA A 102 -45.03 18.12 24.01
C ALA A 102 -46.42 18.45 23.43
N PRO A 103 -47.48 18.42 24.24
CA PRO A 103 -48.55 19.41 24.17
C PRO A 103 -48.47 20.42 25.32
#